data_AF-A0A6L9LZS3-F1
#
_entry.id   AF-A0A6L9LZS3-F1
#
_cell.length_a   1.000
_cell.length_b   1.000
_cell.length_c   1.000
_cell.angle_alpha   90.00
_cell.angle_beta   90.00
_cell.angle_gamma   90.00
#
_symmetry.space_group_name_H-M   'P 1'
#
loop_
_entity.id
_entity.type
_entity.pdbx_description
1 polymer ?
#
loop_
_entity_poly.entity_id
_entity_poly.type
_entity_poly.pdbx_seq_one_letter_code
_entity_poly.pdbx_strand_id
1 'polypeptide(L)'
;AIECRVKGVEKGIVLTENDLVFVTNGSCTEGTIYGDQNHAPNGDAEVRTSGCWNLWKNIAKQDPSFGHPEKFCSDINKTNWESATITTLDEKIIPYITNICKRDPRTGKVVT
;
A
#
# COMPACT_ATOMS: atom_id res chain seq x y z
N ALA A 1 -7.88 -10.24 23.51
CA ALA A 1 -8.34 -11.06 22.36
C ALA A 1 -8.09 -10.27 21.09
N ILE A 2 -7.85 -10.92 19.96
CA ILE A 2 -7.82 -10.26 18.64
C ILE A 2 -9.26 -10.16 18.13
N GLU A 3 -9.73 -8.94 17.94
CA GLU A 3 -11.01 -8.66 17.30
C GLU A 3 -10.83 -8.62 15.78
N CYS A 4 -11.56 -9.47 15.06
CA CYS A 4 -11.44 -9.55 13.61
C CYS A 4 -12.79 -9.76 12.93
N ARG A 5 -12.86 -9.44 11.64
CA ARG A 5 -14.04 -9.68 10.80
C ARG A 5 -13.69 -10.68 9.71
N VAL A 6 -14.35 -11.84 9.73
CA VAL A 6 -14.12 -12.92 8.77
C VAL A 6 -15.38 -13.10 7.93
N LYS A 7 -15.29 -12.82 6.62
CA LYS A 7 -16.44 -12.85 5.68
C LYS A 7 -17.63 -12.00 6.19
N GLY A 8 -17.35 -10.80 6.70
CA GLY A 8 -18.36 -9.88 7.21
C GLY A 8 -18.83 -10.14 8.65
N VAL A 9 -18.46 -11.27 9.25
CA VAL A 9 -18.90 -11.65 10.61
C VAL A 9 -17.82 -11.33 11.64
N GLU A 10 -18.20 -10.67 12.72
CA GLU A 10 -17.31 -10.34 13.83
C GLU A 10 -16.93 -11.58 14.64
N LYS A 11 -15.66 -11.66 15.02
CA LYS A 11 -15.06 -12.76 15.76
C LYS A 11 -14.02 -12.24 16.75
N GLY A 12 -13.86 -12.96 17.85
CA GLY A 12 -12.79 -12.76 18.82
C GLY A 12 -11.90 -14.00 18.88
N ILE A 13 -10.59 -13.80 18.77
CA ILE A 13 -9.58 -14.85 18.99
C ILE A 13 -8.96 -14.59 20.36
N VAL A 14 -9.23 -15.47 21.32
CA VAL A 14 -8.62 -15.40 22.66
C VAL A 14 -7.16 -15.83 22.56
N LEU A 15 -6.29 -15.15 23.30
CA LEU A 15 -4.86 -15.41 23.33
C LEU A 15 -4.46 -15.84 24.74
N THR A 16 -3.47 -16.72 24.80
CA THR A 16 -2.71 -17.08 25.99
C THR A 16 -1.33 -16.44 25.92
N GLU A 17 -0.54 -16.56 26.99
CA GLU A 17 0.85 -16.06 27.02
C GLU A 17 1.78 -16.77 26.02
N ASN A 18 1.41 -17.98 25.58
CA ASN A 18 2.20 -18.75 24.61
C ASN A 18 1.84 -18.42 23.15
N ASP A 19 0.83 -17.58 22.93
CA ASP A 19 0.39 -17.19 21.59
C ASP A 19 1.09 -15.91 21.14
N LEU A 20 1.97 -16.04 20.15
CA LEU A 20 2.71 -14.91 19.60
C LEU A 20 1.90 -14.22 18.51
N VAL A 21 1.86 -12.88 18.56
CA VAL A 21 1.19 -12.05 17.57
C VAL A 21 2.22 -11.17 16.88
N PHE A 22 2.28 -11.28 15.55
CA PHE A 22 3.13 -10.46 14.71
C PHE A 22 2.25 -9.55 13.85
N VAL A 23 2.48 -8.24 13.96
CA VAL A 23 1.65 -7.23 13.29
C VAL A 23 2.49 -6.45 12.29
N THR A 24 2.04 -6.39 11.04
CA THR A 24 2.52 -5.41 10.06
C THR A 24 1.73 -4.13 10.25
N ASN A 25 2.29 -3.17 10.98
CA ASN A 25 1.61 -1.93 11.36
C ASN A 25 1.76 -0.84 10.28
N GLY A 26 0.67 -0.57 9.57
CA GLY A 26 0.66 0.39 8.44
C GLY A 26 0.94 -0.27 7.09
N SER A 27 0.71 0.47 6.01
CA SER A 27 0.94 0.03 4.63
C SER A 27 1.00 1.21 3.67
N CYS A 28 1.96 1.18 2.75
CA CYS A 28 2.11 2.20 1.69
C CYS A 28 1.10 2.03 0.55
N THR A 29 0.39 0.91 0.47
CA THR A 29 -0.58 0.59 -0.59
C THR A 29 -2.01 0.52 -0.08
N GLU A 30 -2.23 0.77 1.23
CA GLU A 30 -3.58 0.84 1.77
C GLU A 30 -4.32 2.01 1.13
N GLY A 31 -5.52 1.75 0.64
CA GLY A 31 -6.34 2.75 -0.03
C GLY A 31 -5.92 3.12 -1.45
N THR A 32 -5.06 2.33 -2.12
CA THR A 32 -4.76 2.52 -3.55
C THR A 32 -6.05 2.51 -4.39
N ILE A 33 -6.13 3.45 -5.32
CA ILE A 33 -7.20 3.55 -6.31
C ILE A 33 -6.57 3.26 -7.68
N TYR A 34 -7.26 2.47 -8.49
CA TYR A 34 -6.79 2.05 -9.80
C TYR A 34 -7.59 2.74 -10.89
N GLY A 35 -6.88 3.39 -11.81
CA GLY A 35 -7.41 3.76 -13.12
C GLY A 35 -7.09 2.71 -14.16
N ASP A 36 -7.28 3.07 -15.42
CA ASP A 36 -6.87 2.28 -16.57
C ASP A 36 -6.44 3.19 -17.74
N GLN A 37 -6.21 2.61 -18.91
CA GLN A 37 -5.76 3.31 -20.12
C GLN A 37 -6.64 4.51 -20.52
N ASN A 38 -7.94 4.47 -20.22
CA ASN A 38 -8.94 5.45 -20.66
C ASN A 38 -9.67 6.13 -19.49
N HIS A 39 -9.41 5.72 -18.25
CA HIS A 39 -10.05 6.26 -17.07
C HIS A 39 -9.02 6.58 -16.00
N ALA A 40 -9.01 7.82 -15.52
CA ALA A 40 -8.25 8.18 -14.33
C ALA A 40 -8.75 7.38 -13.12
N PRO A 41 -7.89 7.08 -12.12
CA PRO A 41 -8.35 6.58 -10.83
C PRO A 41 -9.34 7.59 -10.24
N ASN A 42 -10.61 7.20 -10.12
CA ASN A 42 -11.66 8.07 -9.61
C ASN A 42 -11.82 7.88 -8.10
N GLY A 43 -11.71 8.99 -7.36
CA GLY A 43 -11.78 9.05 -5.90
C GLY A 43 -10.52 9.70 -5.33
N ASP A 44 -10.67 10.48 -4.27
CA ASP A 44 -9.50 10.94 -3.52
C ASP A 44 -8.91 9.76 -2.75
N ALA A 45 -7.57 9.72 -2.63
CA ALA A 45 -6.96 8.90 -1.60
C ALA A 45 -7.50 9.42 -0.27
N GLU A 46 -8.36 8.64 0.37
CA GLU A 46 -8.98 9.00 1.66
C GLU A 46 -8.26 8.32 2.81
N VAL A 47 -8.25 8.97 3.97
CA VAL A 47 -7.80 8.34 5.22
C VAL A 47 -8.89 7.33 5.57
N ARG A 48 -8.77 6.11 5.05
CA ARG A 48 -9.75 5.06 5.30
C ARG A 48 -9.83 4.80 6.80
N THR A 49 -11.05 4.81 7.31
CA THR A 49 -11.37 4.44 8.69
C THR A 49 -11.49 2.92 8.87
N SER A 50 -10.86 2.15 7.98
CA SER A 50 -10.77 0.70 8.02
C SER A 50 -9.39 0.26 7.54
N GLY A 51 -9.01 -0.98 7.83
CA GLY A 51 -7.72 -1.54 7.38
C GLY A 51 -6.56 -1.31 8.35
N CYS A 52 -5.33 -1.37 7.83
CA CYS A 52 -4.12 -1.50 8.65
C CYS A 52 -3.81 -0.24 9.47
N TRP A 53 -4.13 0.95 8.96
CA TRP A 53 -3.87 2.21 9.65
C TRP A 53 -4.76 2.38 10.88
N ASN A 54 -6.01 1.92 10.79
CA ASN A 54 -6.91 1.93 11.94
C ASN A 54 -6.55 0.87 12.98
N LEU A 55 -6.08 -0.31 12.55
CA LEU A 55 -5.49 -1.28 13.46
C LEU A 55 -4.32 -0.66 14.23
N TRP A 56 -3.37 -0.03 13.54
CA TRP A 56 -2.22 0.59 14.21
C TRP A 56 -2.65 1.74 15.13
N LYS A 57 -3.57 2.62 14.72
CA LYS A 57 -4.13 3.67 15.60
C LYS A 57 -4.79 3.10 16.86
N ASN A 58 -5.46 1.95 16.78
CA ASN A 58 -6.08 1.32 17.94
C ASN A 58 -5.06 0.65 18.87
N ILE A 59 -3.95 0.11 18.34
CA ILE A 59 -2.84 -0.41 19.14
C ILE A 59 -2.10 0.76 19.82
N ALA A 60 -1.76 1.81 19.08
CA ALA A 60 -1.05 3.00 19.58
C ALA A 60 -1.77 3.74 20.71
N LYS A 61 -3.11 3.64 20.78
CA LYS A 61 -3.90 4.18 21.91
C LYS A 61 -3.67 3.45 23.23
N GLN A 62 -3.21 2.21 23.19
CA GLN A 62 -3.04 1.37 24.39
C GLN A 62 -1.74 1.69 25.12
N ASP A 63 -0.67 2.02 24.39
CA ASP A 63 0.63 2.40 24.95
C ASP A 63 1.44 3.24 23.95
N PRO A 64 2.11 4.33 24.39
CA PRO A 64 2.93 5.17 23.49
C PRO A 64 4.12 4.44 22.85
N SER A 65 4.61 3.35 23.43
CA SER A 65 5.69 2.53 22.84
C SER A 65 5.29 1.85 21.54
N PHE A 66 3.98 1.76 21.24
CA PHE A 66 3.47 1.21 19.98
C PHE A 66 3.47 2.21 18.82
N GLY A 67 4.00 3.42 19.02
CA GLY A 67 4.31 4.38 17.97
C GLY A 67 3.21 5.39 17.66
N HIS A 68 3.46 6.20 16.62
CA HIS A 68 2.70 7.41 16.29
C HIS A 68 2.19 7.38 14.83
N PRO A 69 1.18 6.54 14.51
CA PRO A 69 0.71 6.34 13.12
C PRO A 69 0.30 7.65 12.42
N GLU A 70 -0.20 8.63 13.16
CA GLU A 70 -0.64 9.93 12.65
C GLU A 70 0.48 10.74 11.98
N LYS A 71 1.75 10.46 12.28
CA LYS A 71 2.89 11.08 11.58
C LYS A 71 3.04 10.59 10.14
N PHE A 72 2.44 9.45 9.80
CA PHE A 72 2.62 8.77 8.51
C PHE A 72 1.34 8.72 7.67
N CYS A 73 0.15 8.69 8.29
CA CYS A 73 -1.09 8.39 7.57
C CYS A 73 -2.20 9.45 7.70
N SER A 74 -1.92 10.63 8.26
CA SER A 74 -2.95 11.66 8.51
C SER A 74 -2.97 12.81 7.51
N ASP A 75 -1.91 12.99 6.71
CA ASP A 75 -1.83 14.05 5.69
C ASP A 75 -1.47 13.44 4.33
N ILE A 76 -2.50 13.01 3.61
CA ILE A 76 -2.36 12.24 2.37
C ILE A 76 -1.65 13.05 1.29
N ASN A 77 -1.84 14.36 1.25
CA ASN A 77 -1.17 15.23 0.28
C ASN A 77 0.35 15.24 0.43
N LYS A 78 0.87 14.83 1.60
CA LYS A 78 2.31 14.72 1.85
C LYS A 78 2.86 13.30 1.70
N THR A 79 1.98 12.30 1.62
CA THR A 79 2.37 10.89 1.73
C THR A 79 1.85 10.04 0.57
N ASN A 80 1.17 10.64 -0.40
CA ASN A 80 0.75 9.97 -1.63
C ASN A 80 1.81 10.11 -2.73
N TRP A 81 1.79 9.14 -3.64
CA TRP A 81 2.52 9.15 -4.90
C TRP A 81 1.71 8.31 -5.88
N GLU A 82 1.84 8.62 -7.17
CA GLU A 82 1.15 7.88 -8.23
C GLU A 82 2.18 7.13 -9.08
N SER A 83 1.81 5.94 -9.52
CA SER A 83 2.57 5.15 -10.48
C SER A 83 1.69 4.63 -11.59
N ALA A 84 2.27 4.51 -12.79
CA ALA A 84 1.65 3.86 -13.93
C ALA A 84 2.52 2.71 -14.40
N THR A 85 1.88 1.59 -14.77
CA THR A 85 2.55 0.49 -15.46
C THR A 85 2.14 0.51 -16.91
N ILE A 86 3.08 0.78 -17.82
CA ILE A 86 2.85 0.72 -19.26
C ILE A 86 3.37 -0.62 -19.78
N THR A 87 2.50 -1.37 -20.45
CA THR A 87 2.88 -2.56 -21.22
C THR A 87 2.70 -2.26 -22.70
N THR A 88 3.74 -2.45 -23.51
CA THR A 88 3.68 -2.18 -24.95
C THR A 88 4.31 -3.31 -25.77
N LEU A 89 3.71 -3.59 -26.92
CA LEU A 89 4.27 -4.42 -27.99
C LEU A 89 4.73 -3.56 -29.18
N ASP A 90 4.68 -2.23 -29.07
CA ASP A 90 5.10 -1.31 -30.13
C ASP A 90 6.64 -1.23 -30.17
N GLU A 91 7.20 -1.82 -31.22
CA GLU A 91 8.63 -1.81 -31.51
C GLU A 91 9.19 -0.40 -31.73
N LYS A 92 8.36 0.62 -31.93
CA LYS A 92 8.82 2.01 -32.08
C LYS A 92 9.28 2.62 -30.76
N ILE A 93 8.76 2.18 -29.61
CA ILE A 93 9.06 2.78 -28.29
C ILE A 93 10.41 2.29 -27.77
N ILE A 94 10.75 1.03 -28.00
CA ILE A 94 11.93 0.36 -27.44
C ILE A 94 13.27 0.99 -27.85
N PRO A 95 13.48 1.42 -29.11
CA PRO A 95 14.69 2.15 -29.50
C PRO A 95 14.90 3.45 -28.71
N TYR A 96 13.83 4.18 -28.37
CA TYR A 96 13.95 5.40 -27.55
C TYR A 96 14.40 5.08 -26.13
N ILE A 97 13.79 4.08 -25.49
CA ILE A 97 14.20 3.63 -24.15
C ILE A 97 15.66 3.19 -24.18
N THR A 98 16.03 2.35 -25.15
CA THR A 98 17.40 1.84 -25.34
C THR A 98 18.41 2.98 -25.54
N ASN A 99 18.03 4.01 -26.29
CA ASN A 99 18.88 5.18 -26.52
C ASN A 99 19.10 6.01 -25.24
N ILE A 100 18.18 6.00 -24.29
CA ILE A 100 18.33 6.70 -23.01
C ILE A 100 19.18 5.85 -22.04
N CYS A 101 18.72 4.62 -21.78
CA CYS A 101 19.31 3.75 -20.75
C CYS A 101 20.56 2.97 -21.22
N LYS A 102 20.89 3.05 -22.52
CA LYS A 102 22.05 2.41 -23.18
C LYS A 102 22.09 0.88 -23.07
N ARG A 103 20.93 0.24 -22.90
CA ARG A 103 20.77 -1.23 -22.78
C ARG A 103 19.45 -1.69 -23.38
N ASP A 104 19.37 -2.94 -23.82
CA ASP A 104 18.11 -3.53 -24.25
C ASP A 104 17.19 -3.74 -23.01
N PRO A 105 16.01 -3.09 -22.98
CA PRO A 105 15.11 -3.17 -21.84
C PRO A 105 14.47 -4.55 -21.64
N ARG A 106 14.58 -5.47 -22.62
CA ARG A 106 14.00 -6.82 -22.55
C ARG A 106 14.88 -7.83 -21.83
N THR A 107 16.05 -7.42 -21.37
CA THR A 107 17.03 -8.30 -20.71
C THR A 107 16.65 -8.72 -19.29
N GLY A 108 15.55 -8.20 -18.74
CA GLY A 108 15.11 -8.49 -17.36
C GLY A 108 15.95 -7.83 -16.28
N LYS A 109 16.92 -7.00 -16.67
CA LYS A 109 17.69 -6.16 -15.74
C LYS A 109 16.94 -4.86 -15.50
N VAL A 110 17.23 -4.21 -14.38
CA VAL A 110 16.80 -2.82 -14.13
C VAL A 110 17.17 -1.96 -15.33
N VAL A 111 16.29 -1.05 -15.73
CA VAL A 111 16.49 -0.10 -16.83
C VAL A 111 16.23 1.30 -16.27
N THR A 112 17.31 2.03 -16.04
CA THR A 112 17.36 3.41 -15.53
C THR A 112 18.30 4.24 -16.37
#